data_AF-A0A0C3DG56-F1
#
_entry.id   AF-A0A0C3DG56-F1
#
_cell.length_a   1.000
_cell.length_b   1.000
_cell.length_c   1.000
_cell.angle_alpha   90.00
_cell.angle_beta   90.00
_cell.angle_gamma   90.00
#
_symmetry.space_group_name_H-M   'P 1'
#
loop_
_entity.id
_entity.type
_entity.pdbx_description
1 polymer ?
#
loop_
_entity_poly.entity_id
_entity_poly.type
_entity_poly.pdbx_seq_one_letter_code
_entity_poly.pdbx_strand_id
1 'polypeptide(L)' 'SGGVEPSIHGDTAQDAGDEGRFSVRLERIDRLKDTYSLDIRCLKGNLRSYKFLYDTIRQRVCFTCVL' A
#
# COMPACT_ATOMS: atom_id res chain seq x y z
N SER A 1 20.78 -28.62 8.75
CA SER A 1 19.48 -28.14 9.24
C SER A 1 19.32 -26.67 8.88
N GLY A 2 18.62 -26.36 7.79
CA GLY A 2 18.32 -24.99 7.38
C GLY A 2 17.02 -24.55 8.04
N GLY A 3 17.08 -23.50 8.86
CA GLY A 3 15.90 -22.94 9.55
C GLY A 3 14.89 -22.44 8.54
N VAL A 4 13.64 -22.88 8.69
CA VAL A 4 12.48 -22.30 8.04
C VAL A 4 12.15 -21.01 8.77
N GLU A 5 12.73 -19.91 8.31
CA GLU A 5 12.25 -18.58 8.70
C GLU A 5 10.78 -18.49 8.25
N PRO A 6 9.83 -18.18 9.14
CA PRO A 6 8.42 -18.05 8.75
C PRO A 6 8.33 -16.97 7.69
N SER A 7 7.79 -17.33 6.51
CA SER A 7 7.60 -16.40 5.40
C SER A 7 6.87 -15.15 5.90
N ILE A 8 7.61 -14.05 6.04
CA ILE A 8 7.13 -12.80 6.65
C ILE A 8 6.02 -12.17 5.80
N HIS A 9 5.85 -12.61 4.54
CA HIS A 9 4.90 -12.04 3.59
C HIS A 9 4.04 -13.15 2.96
N GLY A 10 2.72 -13.05 3.20
CA GLY A 10 1.64 -13.49 2.30
C GLY A 10 1.49 -14.98 1.99
N ASP A 11 0.27 -15.37 1.63
CA ASP A 11 -0.02 -16.70 1.09
C ASP A 11 0.53 -16.82 -0.34
N THR A 12 1.35 -17.84 -0.61
CA THR A 12 2.05 -18.03 -1.90
C THR A 12 1.09 -18.20 -3.08
N ALA A 13 -0.17 -18.57 -2.87
CA ALA A 13 -1.15 -18.68 -3.96
C ALA A 13 -1.63 -17.29 -4.46
N GLN A 14 -1.44 -16.24 -3.66
CA GLN A 14 -1.78 -14.86 -4.01
C GLN A 14 -0.58 -14.08 -4.57
N ASP A 15 0.63 -14.52 -4.26
CA ASP A 15 1.89 -13.92 -4.70
C ASP A 15 2.33 -14.55 -6.03
N ALA A 16 2.01 -13.89 -7.15
CA ALA A 16 2.47 -14.30 -8.47
C ALA A 16 4.00 -14.14 -8.68
N GLY A 17 4.78 -13.92 -7.61
CA GLY A 17 6.19 -13.57 -7.67
C GLY A 17 6.46 -12.18 -8.28
N ASP A 18 5.42 -11.40 -8.55
CA ASP A 18 5.54 -10.07 -9.14
C ASP A 18 5.65 -9.03 -8.01
N GLU A 19 6.89 -8.75 -7.61
CA GLU A 19 7.20 -7.74 -6.61
C GLU A 19 6.70 -6.36 -7.05
N GLY A 20 5.65 -5.89 -6.37
CA GLY A 20 5.08 -4.57 -6.58
C GLY A 20 5.90 -3.49 -5.86
N ARG A 21 6.35 -2.48 -6.59
CA ARG A 21 7.01 -1.30 -6.02
C ARG A 21 6.07 -0.12 -6.08
N PHE A 22 5.87 0.51 -4.92
CA PHE A 22 4.98 1.67 -4.78
C PHE A 22 5.73 2.83 -4.14
N SER A 23 5.45 4.04 -4.61
CA SER A 23 5.83 5.27 -3.93
C SER A 23 4.62 5.78 -3.18
N VAL A 24 4.78 6.06 -1.88
CA VAL A 24 3.73 6.66 -1.05
C VAL A 24 4.25 7.99 -0.52
N ARG A 25 3.45 9.06 -0.67
CA ARG A 25 3.73 10.36 -0.07
C ARG A 25 2.56 10.84 0.76
N LEU A 26 2.87 11.36 1.94
CA LEU A 26 1.93 12.04 2.81
C LEU A 26 2.30 13.53 2.85
N GLU A 27 1.39 14.40 2.42
CA GLU A 27 1.59 15.84 2.47
C GLU A 27 0.45 16.49 3.27
N ARG A 28 0.78 17.48 4.10
CA ARG A 28 -0.24 18.25 4.83
C ARG A 28 -0.83 19.27 3.88
N ILE A 29 -2.16 19.39 3.83
CA ILE A 29 -2.80 20.40 3.01
C ILE A 29 -2.86 21.71 3.79
N ASP A 30 -1.95 22.63 3.48
CA ASP A 30 -1.99 23.98 4.04
C ASP A 30 -3.27 24.68 3.59
N ARG A 31 -4.19 24.90 4.54
CA ARG A 31 -5.54 25.53 4.47
C ARG A 31 -6.68 24.62 4.91
N LEU A 32 -6.47 23.31 5.05
CA LEU A 32 -7.43 22.41 5.68
C LEU A 32 -6.88 21.96 7.04
N LYS A 33 -7.68 22.16 8.09
CA LYS A 33 -7.27 21.82 9.46
C LYS A 33 -7.14 20.30 9.56
N ASP A 34 -5.97 19.84 10.01
CA ASP A 34 -5.66 18.43 10.25
C ASP A 34 -5.93 17.49 9.06
N THR A 35 -5.85 18.02 7.85
CA THR A 35 -6.07 17.25 6.61
C THR A 35 -4.75 16.97 5.92
N TYR A 36 -4.57 15.72 5.54
CA TYR A 36 -3.41 15.23 4.82
C TYR A 36 -3.86 14.63 3.49
N SER A 37 -3.07 14.82 2.44
CA SER A 37 -3.18 14.09 1.19
C SER A 37 -2.25 12.89 1.24
N LEU A 38 -2.74 11.75 0.76
CA LEU A 38 -1.96 10.53 0.61
C LEU A 38 -1.90 10.16 -0.88
N ASP A 39 -0.75 10.39 -1.49
CA ASP A 39 -0.46 10.04 -2.88
C ASP A 39 0.18 8.65 -2.93
N ILE A 40 -0.41 7.73 -3.70
CA ILE A 40 0.10 6.38 -3.91
C ILE A 40 0.34 6.18 -5.40
N ARG A 41 1.59 5.94 -5.79
CA ARG A 41 1.99 5.74 -7.19
C ARG A 41 2.58 4.34 -7.38
N CYS A 42 2.06 3.62 -8.37
CA CYS A 42 2.62 2.34 -8.79
C CYS A 42 3.90 2.60 -9.62
N LEU A 43 5.04 2.07 -9.18
CA LEU A 43 6.32 2.14 -9.88
C LEU A 43 6.62 0.86 -10.66
N LYS A 44 6.22 -0.29 -10.12
CA LYS A 44 6.29 -1.60 -10.77
C LYS A 44 5.19 -2.49 -10.19
N GLY A 45 4.56 -3.29 -11.04
CA GLY A 45 3.60 -4.30 -10.61
C GLY A 45 2.26 -4.23 -11.33
N ASN A 46 1.40 -5.18 -11.01
CA ASN A 46 0.07 -5.37 -11.57
C ASN A 46 -0.97 -4.41 -10.94
N LEU A 47 -1.94 -3.95 -11.76
CA LEU A 47 -3.14 -3.22 -11.32
C LEU A 47 -3.89 -3.91 -10.17
N ARG A 48 -3.89 -5.25 -10.12
CA ARG A 48 -4.49 -6.04 -9.04
C ARG A 48 -3.80 -5.77 -7.69
N SER A 49 -2.47 -5.75 -7.68
CA SER A 49 -1.68 -5.46 -6.46
C SER A 49 -1.86 -4.01 -6.02
N TYR A 50 -1.94 -3.07 -6.99
CA TYR A 50 -2.27 -1.67 -6.70
C TYR A 50 -3.66 -1.53 -6.07
N LYS A 51 -4.68 -2.17 -6.65
CA LYS A 51 -6.05 -2.15 -6.12
C LYS A 51 -6.13 -2.74 -4.71
N PHE A 52 -5.47 -3.88 -4.48
CA PHE A 52 -5.42 -4.50 -3.16
C PHE A 52 -4.77 -3.58 -2.12
N LEU A 53 -3.63 -2.96 -2.47
CA LEU A 53 -2.93 -2.02 -1.60
C LEU A 53 -3.79 -0.78 -1.30
N TYR A 54 -4.41 -0.20 -2.33
CA TYR A 54 -5.30 0.94 -2.19
C TYR A 54 -6.50 0.62 -1.28
N ASP A 55 -7.19 -0.50 -1.53
CA ASP A 55 -8.35 -0.92 -0.74
C ASP A 55 -7.95 -1.20 0.73
N THR A 56 -6.78 -1.83 0.93
CA THR A 56 -6.19 -2.11 2.26
C THR A 56 -5.89 -0.82 3.03
N ILE A 57 -5.23 0.15 2.39
CA ILE A 57 -4.90 1.43 3.02
C ILE A 57 -6.21 2.16 3.31
N ARG A 58 -7.10 2.30 2.32
CA ARG A 58 -8.40 2.97 2.49
C ARG A 58 -9.23 2.41 3.67
N GLN A 59 -9.22 1.10 3.90
CA GLN A 59 -9.91 0.50 5.05
C GLN A 59 -9.21 0.76 6.39
N ARG A 60 -7.88 0.85 6.39
CA ARG A 60 -7.07 1.02 7.61
C ARG A 60 -6.90 2.48 8.02
N VAL A 61 -6.86 3.41 7.08
CA VAL A 61 -6.83 4.84 7.38
C VAL A 61 -8.26 5.39 7.49
N CYS A 62 -8.71 5.60 8.73
CA CYS A 62 -9.85 6.44 9.05
C CYS A 62 -9.43 7.92 8.99
N PHE A 63 -9.02 8.37 7.81
CA PHE A 63 -8.84 9.79 7.56
C PHE A 63 -9.94 10.23 6.61
N THR A 64 -10.51 11.40 6.86
CA THR A 64 -11.25 12.21 5.89
C THR A 64 -10.28 12.66 4.78
N CYS A 65 -9.57 11.70 4.18
CA CYS A 65 -8.64 11.91 3.09
C CYS A 65 -9.47 12.17 1.84
N VAL A 66 -9.25 13.33 1.25
CA VAL A 66 -9.62 13.59 -0.14
C VAL A 66 -8.59 12.80 -0.98
N LEU A 67 -8.97 11.61 -1.41
CA LEU A 67 -8.23 10.81 -2.41
C LEU A 67 -8.50 11.35 -3.80
#